data_AF-A0AAU4B294-F1
#
_entry.id   AF-A0AAU4B294-F1
#
_cell.length_a   1.000
_cell.length_b   1.000
_cell.length_c   1.000
_cell.angle_alpha   90.00
_cell.angle_beta   90.00
_cell.angle_gamma   90.00
#
_symmetry.space_group_name_H-M   'P 1'
#
loop_
_entity.id
_entity.type
_entity.pdbx_description
1 polymer ?
#
loop_
_entity_poly.entity_id
_entity_poly.type
_entity_poly.pdbx_seq_one_letter_code
_entity_poly.pdbx_strand_id
1 'polypeptide(L)' 'MSTRWAIEGPRTRDLLTYGGRVIVHGSRPELEWLIAGARIVACPRTIPPEQTIELRFHPQFEGCTWPLRREEFHR' A
#
# COMPACT_ATOMS: atom_id res chain seq x y z
N MET A 1 -0.76 18.12 -4.41
CA MET A 1 -1.68 16.96 -4.41
C MET A 1 -0.84 15.71 -4.17
N SER A 2 -1.05 14.99 -3.07
CA SER A 2 -0.25 13.82 -2.73
C SER A 2 -0.65 12.63 -3.60
N THR A 3 0.30 12.11 -4.38
CA THR A 3 0.10 10.90 -5.19
C THR A 3 -0.05 9.70 -4.27
N ARG A 4 -1.19 8.99 -4.36
CA ARG A 4 -1.43 7.73 -3.65
C ARG A 4 -0.99 6.58 -4.55
N TRP A 5 -0.31 5.60 -3.97
CA TRP A 5 0.15 4.39 -4.65
C TRP A 5 -0.67 3.21 -4.18
N ALA A 6 -1.10 2.36 -5.12
CA ALA A 6 -1.87 1.17 -4.85
C ALA A 6 -1.07 -0.08 -5.27
N ILE A 7 -1.47 -1.22 -4.71
CA ILE A 7 -0.86 -2.51 -4.99
C ILE A 7 -1.72 -3.23 -6.03
N GLU A 8 -1.14 -3.64 -7.15
CA GLU A 8 -1.79 -4.39 -8.21
C GLU A 8 -1.49 -5.88 -8.09
N GLY A 9 -2.53 -6.70 -8.13
CA GLY A 9 -2.43 -8.16 -8.09
C GLY A 9 -1.72 -8.72 -9.33
N PRO A 10 -0.82 -9.70 -9.18
CA PRO A 10 0.08 -10.13 -10.25
C PRO A 10 -0.61 -10.83 -11.43
N ARG A 11 -1.83 -11.38 -11.22
CA ARG A 11 -2.54 -12.18 -12.24
C ARG A 11 -3.67 -11.42 -12.91
N THR A 12 -4.58 -10.85 -12.12
CA THR A 12 -5.80 -10.21 -12.65
C THR A 12 -5.64 -8.72 -12.89
N ARG A 13 -4.53 -8.11 -12.42
CA ARG A 13 -4.31 -6.66 -12.39
C ARG A 13 -5.36 -5.87 -11.59
N ASP A 14 -6.09 -6.56 -10.73
CA ASP A 14 -7.00 -5.89 -9.80
C ASP A 14 -6.20 -5.20 -8.70
N LEU A 15 -6.71 -4.08 -8.20
CA LEU A 15 -6.13 -3.43 -7.03
C LEU A 15 -6.41 -4.26 -5.79
N LEU A 16 -5.40 -4.43 -4.95
CA LEU A 16 -5.54 -5.13 -3.69
C LEU A 16 -6.48 -4.34 -2.77
N THR A 17 -7.44 -5.04 -2.19
CA THR A 17 -8.45 -4.46 -1.31
C THR A 17 -8.46 -5.15 0.05
N TYR A 18 -8.87 -4.40 1.07
CA TYR A 18 -9.12 -4.90 2.41
C TYR A 18 -10.42 -4.27 2.94
N GLY A 19 -11.35 -5.11 3.40
CA GLY A 19 -12.67 -4.66 3.87
C GLY A 19 -13.46 -3.86 2.82
N GLY A 20 -13.30 -4.19 1.54
CA GLY A 20 -13.92 -3.48 0.42
C GLY A 20 -13.28 -2.14 0.05
N ARG A 21 -12.16 -1.76 0.70
CA ARG A 21 -11.40 -0.54 0.40
C ARG A 21 -10.09 -0.85 -0.27
N VAL A 22 -9.67 -0.02 -1.21
CA VAL A 22 -8.39 -0.16 -1.92
C VAL A 22 -7.24 0.22 -1.01
N ILE A 23 -6.25 -0.66 -0.90
CA ILE A 23 -5.07 -0.42 -0.09
C ILE A 23 -4.19 0.59 -0.80
N VAL A 24 -3.83 1.67 -0.12
CA VAL A 24 -2.99 2.74 -0.64
C VAL A 24 -1.84 3.09 0.30
N HIS A 25 -0.82 3.74 -0.23
CA HIS A 25 0.24 4.36 0.56
C HIS A 25 0.75 5.65 -0.10
N GLY A 26 1.30 6.55 0.71
CA GLY A 26 1.91 7.80 0.23
C GLY A 26 3.27 7.62 -0.43
N SER A 27 3.98 6.51 -0.16
CA SER A 27 5.36 6.28 -0.59
C SER A 27 5.48 4.99 -1.42
N ARG A 28 5.74 5.13 -2.72
CA ARG A 28 6.00 3.98 -3.59
C ARG A 28 7.22 3.15 -3.16
N PRO A 29 8.39 3.75 -2.85
CA PRO A 29 9.55 2.98 -2.43
C PRO A 29 9.30 2.15 -1.16
N GLU A 30 8.49 2.65 -0.23
CA GLU A 30 8.11 1.90 0.97
C GLU A 30 7.24 0.68 0.63
N LEU A 31 6.27 0.82 -0.30
CA LEU A 31 5.47 -0.30 -0.78
C LEU A 31 6.32 -1.35 -1.51
N GLU A 32 7.20 -0.92 -2.41
CA GLU A 32 8.07 -1.82 -3.17
C GLU A 32 9.02 -2.61 -2.27
N TRP A 33 9.47 -1.99 -1.18
CA TRP A 33 10.32 -2.65 -0.19
C TRP A 33 9.55 -3.63 0.70
N LEU A 34 8.42 -3.19 1.25
CA LEU A 34 7.64 -3.98 2.20
C LEU A 34 6.97 -5.18 1.54
N ILE A 35 6.53 -5.02 0.29
CA ILE A 35 5.83 -6.05 -0.47
C ILE A 35 6.67 -6.40 -1.68
N ALA A 36 7.80 -7.06 -1.42
CA ALA A 36 8.74 -7.47 -2.45
C ALA A 36 8.03 -8.27 -3.57
N GLY A 37 8.26 -7.86 -4.82
CA GLY A 37 7.66 -8.48 -6.01
C GLY A 37 6.23 -8.04 -6.32
N ALA A 38 5.60 -7.17 -5.52
CA ALA A 38 4.32 -6.57 -5.87
C ALA A 38 4.48 -5.50 -6.94
N ARG A 39 3.44 -5.35 -7.77
CA ARG A 39 3.37 -4.31 -8.78
C ARG A 39 2.71 -3.08 -8.18
N ILE A 40 3.49 -2.01 -8.03
CA ILE A 40 3.00 -0.76 -7.44
C ILE A 40 2.61 0.22 -8.55
N VAL A 41 1.37 0.67 -8.53
CA VAL A 41 0.77 1.56 -9.53
C VAL A 41 0.22 2.83 -8.90
N ALA A 42 0.08 3.90 -9.67
CA ALA A 42 -0.62 5.08 -9.18
C ALA A 42 -2.09 4.73 -8.92
N CYS A 43 -2.61 5.10 -7.74
CA CYS A 43 -4.01 4.89 -7.42
C CYS A 43 -4.89 5.70 -8.40
N PRO A 44 -5.82 5.06 -9.12
CA PRO A 44 -6.70 5.73 -10.05
C PRO A 44 -7.45 6.89 -9.38
N ARG A 45 -7.50 8.06 -10.05
CA ARG A 45 -8.20 9.24 -9.53
C ARG A 45 -9.72 9.05 -9.42
N THR A 46 -10.26 8.05 -10.09
CA THR A 46 -11.67 7.64 -10.00
C THR A 46 -12.02 7.01 -8.65
N ILE A 47 -11.03 6.57 -7.88
CA ILE A 47 -11.23 5.96 -6.56
C ILE A 47 -11.13 7.05 -5.48
N PRO A 48 -12.26 7.39 -4.85
CA PRO A 48 -12.31 8.46 -3.88
C PRO A 48 -11.63 8.03 -2.56
N PRO A 49 -11.08 8.96 -1.76
CA PRO A 49 -10.39 8.64 -0.51
C PRO A 49 -11.18 7.78 0.48
N GLU A 50 -12.50 7.92 0.52
CA GLU A 50 -13.42 7.19 1.40
C GLU A 50 -13.48 5.69 1.06
N GLN A 51 -13.12 5.32 -0.19
CA GLN A 51 -13.00 3.95 -0.66
C GLN A 51 -11.57 3.42 -0.59
N THR A 52 -10.66 4.15 0.06
CA THR A 52 -9.28 3.73 0.26
C THR A 52 -8.96 3.50 1.72
N ILE A 53 -7.97 2.65 1.99
CA ILE A 53 -7.39 2.45 3.31
C ILE A 53 -5.88 2.58 3.20
N GLU A 54 -5.29 3.44 4.03
CA GLU A 54 -3.84 3.55 4.11
C GLU A 54 -3.26 2.25 4.70
N LEU A 55 -2.17 1.78 4.11
CA LEU A 55 -1.55 0.50 4.45
C LEU A 55 -1.21 0.40 5.96
N ARG A 56 -0.84 1.51 6.60
CA ARG A 56 -0.57 1.59 8.05
C ARG A 56 -1.76 1.22 8.95
N PHE A 57 -2.99 1.26 8.42
CA PHE A 57 -4.21 0.89 9.14
C PHE A 57 -4.64 -0.56 8.89
N HIS A 58 -3.91 -1.29 8.04
CA HIS A 58 -4.18 -2.70 7.81
C HIS A 58 -3.61 -3.53 8.98
N PRO A 59 -4.37 -4.47 9.58
CA PRO A 59 -3.96 -5.16 10.82
C PRO A 59 -2.61 -5.88 10.74
N GLN A 60 -2.24 -6.38 9.57
CA GLN A 60 -0.93 -7.02 9.35
C GLN A 60 0.27 -6.07 9.58
N PHE A 61 0.06 -4.76 9.50
CA PHE A 61 1.10 -3.73 9.65
C PHE A 61 0.92 -2.88 10.91
N GLU A 62 0.06 -3.28 11.85
CA GLU A 62 -0.18 -2.56 13.11
C GLU A 62 1.10 -2.44 13.96
N GLY A 63 2.03 -3.39 13.84
CA GLY A 63 3.33 -3.35 14.52
C GLY A 63 4.42 -2.56 13.79
N CYS A 64 4.14 -1.95 12.63
CA CYS A 64 5.14 -1.20 11.86
C CYS A 64 5.16 0.28 12.28
N THR A 65 6.35 0.81 12.54
CA THR A 65 6.56 2.25 12.68
C THR A 65 6.75 2.89 11.30
N TRP A 66 6.07 4.00 11.04
CA TRP A 66 6.14 4.71 9.77
C TRP A 66 6.81 6.09 9.95
N PRO A 67 7.73 6.53 9.06
CA PRO A 67 8.20 5.85 7.85
C PRO A 67 9.05 4.61 8.17
N LEU A 68 8.98 3.60 7.30
CA LEU A 68 9.66 2.32 7.49
C LEU A 68 11.18 2.54 7.58
N ARG A 69 11.79 2.03 8.64
CA ARG A 69 13.24 2.01 8.82
C ARG A 69 13.76 0.60 8.56
N ARG A 70 14.83 0.50 7.76
CA ARG A 70 15.41 -0.81 7.39
C ARG A 70 15.85 -1.58 8.63
N GLU A 71 16.32 -0.85 9.64
CA GLU A 71 16.76 -1.34 10.94
C GLU A 71 15.67 -2.15 11.68
N GLU A 72 14.39 -1.83 11.47
CA GLU A 72 13.27 -2.48 12.16
C GLU A 72 12.92 -3.87 11.56
N PHE A 73 13.50 -4.22 10.41
CA PHE A 73 13.16 -5.44 9.66
C PHE A 73 14.34 -6.42 9.53
N HIS A 74 15.46 -6.15 10.22
CA HIS A 74 16.55 -7.12 10.36
C HIS A 74 16.22 -8.16 11.43
N ARG A 75 16.03 -9.41 11.00
CA ARG A 75 16.06 -10.59 11.88
C ARG A 75 17.03 -11.62 11.32
#